data_AF-A0A1B6CRC9-F1
#
_entry.id   AF-A0A1B6CRC9-F1
#
_cell.length_a   1.000
_cell.length_b   1.000
_cell.length_c   1.000
_cell.angle_alpha   90.00
_cell.angle_beta   90.00
_cell.angle_gamma   90.00
#
_symmetry.space_group_name_H-M   'P 1'
#
loop_
_entity.id
_entity.type
_entity.pdbx_description
1 polymer ?
#
loop_
_entity_poly.entity_id
_entity_poly.type
_entity_poly.pdbx_seq_one_letter_code
_entity_poly.pdbx_strand_id
1 'polypeptide(L)'
;SASEIGKYVCTEIPNSEIDPLLYSIVKANMIHGPCGSLNIKETPRGQDGYPKYKRRSLDAGGFSVNVNSVDLDNRWVVPYNPVLLRTFNAHINVEITSSVKSIK
;
A
#
# COMPACT_ATOMS: atom_id res chain seq x y z
N SER A 1 13.20 12.53 -5.05
CA SER A 1 13.87 11.33 -4.49
C SER A 1 12.83 10.34 -3.98
N ALA A 2 13.19 9.08 -3.67
CA ALA A 2 12.27 8.08 -3.10
C ALA A 2 11.52 8.56 -1.84
N SER A 3 12.05 9.57 -1.13
CA SER A 3 11.42 10.19 0.03
C SER A 3 10.25 11.13 -0.29
N GLU A 4 10.14 11.68 -1.50
CA GLU A 4 8.99 12.50 -1.91
C GLU A 4 7.80 11.65 -2.36
N ILE A 5 8.07 10.42 -2.80
CA ILE A 5 7.09 9.44 -3.30
C ILE A 5 6.21 8.91 -2.16
N GLY A 6 6.80 8.68 -0.98
CA GLY A 6 6.08 8.24 0.21
C GLY A 6 5.05 9.26 0.74
N LYS A 7 5.06 10.51 0.24
CA LYS A 7 4.04 11.51 0.57
C LYS A 7 2.69 11.24 -0.09
N TYR A 8 2.70 10.61 -1.28
CA TYR A 8 1.50 10.46 -2.11
C TYR A 8 1.02 9.03 -2.21
N VAL A 9 1.86 8.04 -1.88
CA VAL A 9 1.52 6.62 -1.94
C VAL A 9 1.79 5.97 -0.60
N CYS A 10 0.79 5.25 -0.08
CA CYS A 10 0.82 4.46 1.13
C CYS A 10 0.66 2.98 0.77
N THR A 11 1.31 2.11 1.53
CA THR A 11 1.15 0.64 1.43
C THR A 11 0.89 0.02 2.80
N GLU A 12 0.22 0.78 3.66
CA GLU A 12 0.03 0.41 5.06
C GLU A 12 -1.45 0.37 5.43
N ILE A 13 -1.78 -0.58 6.29
CA ILE A 13 -3.05 -0.66 7.01
C ILE A 13 -3.08 0.50 8.02
N PRO A 14 -4.08 1.39 7.96
CA PRO A 14 -4.23 2.47 8.95
C PRO A 14 -4.52 1.92 10.35
N ASN A 15 -4.25 2.71 11.38
CA ASN A 15 -4.70 2.38 12.72
C ASN A 15 -6.24 2.55 12.80
N SER A 16 -6.96 1.50 13.21
CA SER A 16 -8.42 1.51 13.33
C SER A 16 -8.96 2.44 14.44
N GLU A 17 -8.15 2.79 15.44
CA GLU A 17 -8.52 3.70 16.52
C GLU A 17 -8.34 5.18 16.13
N ILE A 18 -7.29 5.46 15.35
CA ILE A 18 -6.95 6.84 14.93
C ILE A 18 -7.74 7.24 13.69
N ASP A 19 -7.94 6.30 12.76
CA ASP A 19 -8.55 6.57 11.46
C ASP A 19 -9.46 5.41 11.02
N PRO A 20 -10.59 5.21 11.72
CA PRO A 20 -11.51 4.10 11.45
C PRO A 20 -12.08 4.15 10.03
N LEU A 21 -12.29 5.36 9.47
CA LEU A 21 -12.79 5.53 8.12
C LEU A 21 -11.79 4.97 7.10
N LEU A 22 -10.54 5.46 7.10
CA LEU A 22 -9.55 4.95 6.14
C LEU A 22 -9.28 3.47 6.36
N TYR A 23 -9.23 3.01 7.61
CA TYR A 23 -9.10 1.59 7.93
C TYR A 23 -10.19 0.74 7.26
N SER A 24 -11.46 1.14 7.39
CA SER A 24 -12.57 0.42 6.79
C SER A 24 -12.49 0.36 5.25
N ILE A 25 -12.09 1.47 4.62
CA ILE A 25 -11.96 1.58 3.17
C ILE A 25 -10.77 0.74 2.68
N VAL A 26 -9.62 0.80 3.36
CA VAL A 26 -8.44 -0.02 3.04
C VAL A 26 -8.76 -1.50 3.21
N LYS A 27 -9.43 -1.88 4.30
CA LYS A 27 -9.86 -3.27 4.52
C LYS A 27 -10.77 -3.79 3.41
N ALA A 28 -11.72 -2.98 2.97
CA ALA A 28 -12.70 -3.37 1.96
C ALA A 28 -12.11 -3.40 0.54
N ASN A 29 -11.25 -2.44 0.22
CA ASN A 29 -10.86 -2.19 -1.17
C ASN A 29 -9.40 -2.51 -1.47
N MET A 30 -8.48 -2.46 -0.51
CA MET A 30 -7.03 -2.46 -0.77
C MET A 30 -6.30 -3.73 -0.31
N ILE A 31 -7.03 -4.71 0.24
CA ILE A 31 -6.47 -6.01 0.64
C ILE A 31 -6.66 -7.01 -0.51
N HIS A 32 -5.57 -7.38 -1.17
CA HIS A 32 -5.53 -8.41 -2.22
C HIS A 32 -4.58 -9.54 -1.79
N GLY A 33 -4.33 -10.58 -2.61
CA GLY A 33 -3.29 -11.60 -2.37
C GLY A 33 -1.88 -11.07 -1.99
N PRO A 34 -0.84 -11.89 -1.83
CA PRO A 34 0.49 -11.35 -1.50
C PRO A 34 1.06 -10.51 -2.66
N CYS A 35 1.03 -9.17 -2.55
CA CYS A 35 1.55 -8.22 -3.57
C CYS A 35 2.93 -7.62 -3.25
N GLY A 36 3.54 -7.95 -2.10
CA GLY A 36 4.76 -7.26 -1.69
C GLY A 36 5.57 -7.97 -0.62
N SER A 37 6.84 -7.57 -0.54
CA SER A 37 7.77 -7.99 0.51
C SER A 37 7.86 -6.93 1.61
N LEU A 38 8.02 -7.36 2.86
CA LEU A 38 8.25 -6.45 4.00
C LEU A 38 9.66 -5.85 3.95
N ASN A 39 9.81 -4.65 4.50
CA ASN A 39 11.10 -4.05 4.87
C ASN A 39 12.17 -4.01 3.76
N ILE A 40 11.75 -3.81 2.51
CA ILE A 40 12.69 -3.54 1.42
C ILE A 40 13.44 -2.23 1.74
N LYS A 41 14.77 -2.33 1.93
CA LYS A 41 15.65 -1.23 2.38
C LYS A 41 15.84 -0.14 1.33
N GLU A 42 15.68 -0.47 0.06
CA GLU A 42 15.80 0.42 -1.09
C GLU A 42 14.72 0.02 -2.08
N THR A 43 14.10 0.93 -2.84
CA THR A 43 13.30 0.55 -4.03
C THR A 43 14.26 0.05 -5.12
N PRO A 44 14.56 -1.27 -5.29
CA PRO A 44 15.18 -1.69 -6.52
C PRO A 44 14.18 -1.35 -7.63
N ARG A 45 14.69 -0.87 -8.77
CA ARG A 45 13.93 -0.87 -10.00
C ARG A 45 13.44 -2.31 -10.17
N GLY A 46 12.15 -2.58 -10.02
CA GLY A 46 11.62 -3.92 -10.26
C GLY A 46 12.03 -4.34 -11.67
N GLN A 47 12.26 -5.64 -11.89
CA GLN A 47 12.56 -6.15 -13.25
C GLN A 47 11.43 -5.81 -14.25
N ASP A 48 10.24 -5.47 -13.73
CA ASP A 48 9.04 -5.03 -14.41
C ASP A 48 8.93 -3.50 -14.60
N GLY A 49 9.84 -2.71 -14.01
CA GLY A 49 9.84 -1.25 -14.08
C GLY A 49 9.00 -0.55 -13.01
N TYR A 50 8.39 -1.28 -12.08
CA TYR A 50 7.57 -0.71 -11.00
C TYR A 50 8.39 -0.51 -9.71
N PRO A 51 8.19 0.59 -8.96
CA PRO A 51 8.86 0.78 -7.69
C PRO A 51 8.32 -0.18 -6.62
N LYS A 52 9.23 -0.87 -5.92
CA LYS A 52 8.85 -1.68 -4.75
C LYS A 52 8.70 -0.79 -3.51
N TYR A 53 7.47 -0.46 -3.15
CA TYR A 53 7.17 0.34 -1.96
C TYR A 53 7.55 -0.38 -0.66
N LYS A 54 8.19 0.36 0.26
CA LYS A 54 8.54 -0.11 1.59
C LYS A 54 7.27 -0.28 2.43
N ARG A 55 7.11 -1.47 3.02
CA ARG A 55 6.03 -1.82 3.94
C ARG A 55 6.60 -2.07 5.32
N ARG A 56 6.05 -1.40 6.36
CA ARG A 56 6.42 -1.65 7.75
C ARG A 56 5.93 -3.04 8.19
N SER A 57 6.82 -3.81 8.81
CA SER A 57 6.48 -5.06 9.49
C SER A 57 5.83 -4.79 10.86
N LEU A 58 5.22 -5.82 11.44
CA LEU A 58 4.57 -5.73 12.76
C LEU A 58 5.56 -5.34 13.87
N ASP A 59 6.78 -5.88 13.87
CA ASP A 59 7.86 -5.54 14.81
C ASP A 59 8.37 -4.09 14.66
N ALA A 60 8.10 -3.45 13.52
CA ALA A 60 8.40 -2.04 13.24
C ALA A 60 7.17 -1.12 13.40
N GLY A 61 6.13 -1.58 14.09
CA GLY A 61 4.90 -0.81 14.34
C GLY A 61 3.94 -0.75 13.15
N GLY A 62 4.01 -1.71 12.22
CA GLY A 62 2.97 -1.94 11.21
C GLY A 62 1.73 -2.60 11.82
N PHE A 63 0.59 -2.47 11.14
CA PHE A 63 -0.68 -3.05 11.57
C PHE A 63 -1.03 -4.31 10.77
N SER A 64 -1.97 -5.09 11.31
CA SER A 64 -2.65 -6.19 10.64
C SER A 64 -4.17 -5.98 10.62
N VAL A 65 -4.86 -6.72 9.75
CA VAL A 65 -6.31 -6.76 9.65
C VAL A 65 -6.77 -8.21 9.56
N ASN A 66 -7.82 -8.54 10.32
CA ASN A 66 -8.48 -9.83 10.20
C ASN A 66 -9.48 -9.81 9.04
N VAL A 67 -9.27 -10.70 8.06
CA VAL A 67 -10.15 -10.93 6.92
C VAL A 67 -10.43 -12.42 6.84
N ASN A 68 -11.70 -12.82 6.97
CA ASN A 68 -12.14 -14.22 6.93
C ASN A 68 -11.36 -15.13 7.89
N SER A 69 -11.11 -14.67 9.12
CA SER A 69 -10.32 -15.38 10.16
C SER A 69 -8.82 -15.52 9.85
N VAL A 70 -8.31 -14.79 8.85
CA VAL A 70 -6.88 -14.73 8.53
C VAL A 70 -6.35 -13.35 8.88
N ASP A 71 -5.26 -13.29 9.64
CA ASP A 71 -4.58 -12.04 9.96
C ASP A 71 -3.59 -11.68 8.84
N LEU A 72 -3.90 -10.59 8.15
CA LEU A 72 -3.15 -10.08 7.01
C LEU A 72 -2.40 -8.81 7.42
N ASP A 73 -1.12 -8.73 7.11
CA ASP A 73 -0.30 -7.55 7.36
C ASP A 73 -0.15 -6.67 6.10
N ASN A 74 0.70 -5.65 6.19
CA ASN A 74 0.95 -4.70 5.10
C ASN A 74 1.40 -5.34 3.77
N ARG A 75 1.84 -6.61 3.72
CA ARG A 75 2.18 -7.32 2.46
C ARG A 75 1.00 -7.50 1.52
N TRP A 76 -0.21 -7.45 2.07
CA TRP A 76 -1.46 -7.66 1.36
C TRP A 76 -2.09 -6.34 0.86
N VAL A 77 -1.48 -5.21 1.22
CA VAL A 77 -1.95 -3.88 0.84
C VAL A 77 -1.43 -3.48 -0.54
N VAL A 78 -2.37 -3.18 -1.43
CA VAL A 78 -2.12 -2.53 -2.73
C VAL A 78 -1.75 -1.05 -2.50
N PRO A 79 -0.74 -0.51 -3.20
CA PRO A 79 -0.39 0.91 -3.08
C PRO A 79 -1.56 1.84 -3.38
N TYR A 80 -1.82 2.77 -2.47
CA TYR A 80 -2.96 3.68 -2.56
C TYR A 80 -2.60 5.11 -2.14
N ASN A 81 -3.41 6.07 -2.57
CA ASN A 81 -3.35 7.44 -2.05
C ASN A 81 -4.52 7.66 -1.06
N PRO A 82 -4.24 8.00 0.23
CA PRO A 82 -5.29 8.16 1.24
C PRO A 82 -6.37 9.19 0.88
N VAL A 83 -6.00 10.27 0.18
CA VAL A 83 -6.95 11.32 -0.22
C VAL A 83 -7.89 10.78 -1.30
N LEU A 84 -7.36 10.16 -2.35
CA LEU A 84 -8.18 9.58 -3.42
C LEU A 84 -9.09 8.47 -2.88
N LEU A 85 -8.57 7.64 -1.98
CA LEU A 85 -9.32 6.53 -1.41
C LEU A 85 -10.52 7.03 -0.58
N ARG A 86 -10.35 8.11 0.20
CA ARG A 86 -11.46 8.75 0.91
C ARG A 86 -12.48 9.39 -0.02
N THR A 87 -12.02 10.05 -1.09
CA THR A 87 -12.90 10.75 -2.02
C THR A 87 -13.81 9.79 -2.79
N PHE A 88 -13.26 8.66 -3.24
CA PHE A 88 -13.97 7.77 -4.16
C PHE A 88 -14.47 6.47 -3.53
N ASN A 89 -13.97 6.08 -2.34
CA ASN A 89 -14.34 4.85 -1.65
C ASN A 89 -14.36 3.62 -2.59
N ALA A 90 -13.31 3.47 -3.39
CA ALA A 90 -13.22 2.47 -4.44
C ALA A 90 -11.83 1.82 -4.46
N HIS A 91 -11.71 0.71 -5.17
CA HIS A 91 -10.41 0.10 -5.44
C HIS A 91 -9.59 0.98 -6.40
N ILE A 92 -8.63 1.74 -5.85
CA ILE A 92 -7.71 2.61 -6.61
C ILE A 92 -6.28 2.15 -6.36
N ASN A 93 -5.62 1.66 -7.41
CA ASN A 93 -4.18 1.38 -7.41
C ASN A 93 -3.42 2.63 -7.88
N VAL A 94 -2.45 3.09 -7.09
CA VAL A 94 -1.61 4.25 -7.42
C VAL A 94 -0.18 3.81 -7.61
N GLU A 95 0.30 3.86 -8.85
CA GLU A 95 1.65 3.49 -9.23
C GLU A 95 2.43 4.71 -9.71
N ILE A 96 3.63 4.89 -9.17
CA ILE A 96 4.54 5.97 -9.59
C ILE A 96 5.58 5.35 -10.52
N THR A 97 5.43 5.55 -11.82
CA THR A 97 6.45 5.12 -12.77
C THR A 97 7.57 6.15 -12.90
N SER A 98 8.82 5.70 -12.88
CA SER A 98 9.99 6.55 -13.18
C SER A 98 10.30 6.60 -14.69
N SER A 99 9.47 6.00 -15.55
CA SER A 99 9.61 6.05 -17.01
C SER A 99 8.27 5.97 -17.71
N VAL A 100 8.02 6.85 -18.67
CA VAL A 100 6.88 6.72 -19.59
C VAL A 100 7.13 5.52 -20.49
N LYS A 101 6.51 4.37 -20.19
CA LYS A 101 6.29 3.34 -21.21
C LYS A 101 4.83 3.43 -21.60
N SER A 102 4.60 3.96 -22.79
CA SER A 102 3.29 3.90 -23.46
C SER A 102 2.90 2.43 -23.60
N ILE A 103 1.76 2.04 -23.02
CA ILE A 103 1.07 0.81 -23.42
C ILE A 103 0.20 1.22 -24.60
N LYS A 104 0.48 0.65 -25.77
CA LYS A 104 -0.36 0.79 -26.96
C LYS A 104 -1.43 -0.29 -26.94
#